data_AF-A0A818ML49-F1
#
_entry.id   AF-A0A818ML49-F1
#
_cell.length_a   1.000
_cell.length_b   1.000
_cell.length_c   1.000
_cell.angle_alpha   90.00
_cell.angle_beta   90.00
_cell.angle_gamma   90.00
#
_symmetry.space_group_name_H-M   'P 1'
#
loop_
_entity.id
_entity.type
_entity.pdbx_description
1 polymer ?
#
loop_
_entity_poly.entity_id
_entity_poly.type
_entity_poly.pdbx_seq_one_letter_code
_entity_poly.pdbx_strand_id
1 'polypeptide(L)'
;MYSIIIPLSWFLHIILCFYLIRPLQIVLHRALLTLIPCFILILVSCHNLPYFHMSSIISISLYWMITIRLIQLIIFSPNEIHSFRIYAFKFLWFFIPIVPCQSKNSISFYLFSASIKMLLYHWIFQWLSNCEPNDSYGRLMMFYINICTGTFLNDIQIVLVRLLTLNKYSLLEFNNYPFLSKSIREFWGRRYNRLVGTLLKEAIFDPVRRLPYSSSTIGALASFIMSGLLHAHVAVAGFGASSPLPSFLFFLLQAIACWVEIMCPFTPPKLLGILLTHGFLLITAPLYVGLFTRAGPEFYRFNKPLLFDATWFPKLPVPNFCPK
;
A
#
# COMPACT_ATOMS: atom_id res chain seq x y z
N MET A 1 13.00 8.83 26.80
CA MET A 1 11.84 8.21 27.48
C MET A 1 10.72 7.83 26.50
N TYR A 2 10.25 8.74 25.63
CA TYR A 2 9.18 8.46 24.64
C TYR A 2 9.44 7.27 23.69
N SER A 3 10.70 7.02 23.32
CA SER A 3 11.06 5.97 22.35
C SER A 3 10.64 4.55 22.75
N ILE A 4 10.61 4.24 24.07
CA ILE A 4 10.21 2.91 24.57
C ILE A 4 8.72 2.86 24.91
N ILE A 5 8.14 3.98 25.36
CA ILE A 5 6.75 4.05 25.81
C ILE A 5 5.80 3.72 24.66
N ILE A 6 6.00 4.31 23.48
CA ILE A 6 5.08 4.14 22.35
C ILE A 6 5.00 2.66 21.89
N PRO A 7 6.12 1.96 21.59
CA PRO A 7 6.07 0.53 21.26
C PRO A 7 5.48 -0.32 22.38
N LEU A 8 5.80 -0.02 23.65
CA LEU A 8 5.26 -0.73 24.79
C LEU A 8 3.74 -0.55 24.90
N SER A 9 3.21 0.66 24.70
CA SER A 9 1.77 0.92 24.69
C SER A 9 1.05 0.17 23.57
N TRP A 10 1.63 0.13 22.36
CA TRP A 10 1.11 -0.71 21.28
C TRP A 10 1.08 -2.19 21.65
N PHE A 11 2.17 -2.69 22.21
CA PHE A 11 2.29 -4.10 22.63
C PHE A 11 1.27 -4.45 23.71
N LEU A 12 1.16 -3.63 24.76
CA LEU A 12 0.17 -3.81 25.83
C LEU A 12 -1.25 -3.75 25.29
N HIS A 13 -1.57 -2.81 24.39
CA HIS A 13 -2.90 -2.71 23.79
C HIS A 13 -3.24 -3.92 22.93
N ILE A 14 -2.27 -4.45 22.17
CA ILE A 14 -2.44 -5.68 21.40
C ILE A 14 -2.76 -6.88 22.32
N ILE A 15 -2.05 -7.01 23.45
CA ILE A 15 -2.31 -8.05 24.45
C ILE A 15 -3.70 -7.87 25.07
N LEU A 16 -4.04 -6.64 25.47
CA LEU A 16 -5.35 -6.29 26.03
C LEU A 16 -6.48 -6.64 25.06
N CYS A 17 -6.31 -6.28 23.79
CA CYS A 17 -7.24 -6.62 22.71
C CYS A 17 -7.47 -8.12 22.65
N PHE A 18 -6.40 -8.91 22.65
CA PHE A 18 -6.50 -10.35 22.48
C PHE A 18 -7.11 -11.07 23.68
N TYR A 19 -6.67 -10.74 24.91
CA TYR A 19 -7.03 -11.50 26.10
C TYR A 19 -8.24 -10.95 26.87
N LEU A 20 -8.46 -9.63 26.87
CA LEU A 20 -9.52 -9.00 27.67
C LEU A 20 -10.67 -8.45 26.85
N ILE A 21 -10.39 -7.81 25.70
CA ILE A 21 -11.44 -7.17 24.88
C ILE A 21 -12.14 -8.21 23.99
N ARG A 22 -11.39 -9.11 23.36
CA ARG A 22 -11.93 -10.11 22.44
C ARG A 22 -13.04 -11.00 23.03
N PRO A 23 -12.96 -11.49 24.28
CA PRO A 23 -13.99 -12.35 24.86
C PRO A 23 -15.31 -11.63 25.15
N LEU A 24 -15.35 -10.29 25.11
CA LEU A 24 -16.58 -9.53 25.34
C LEU A 24 -17.64 -9.90 24.31
N GLN A 25 -18.86 -10.15 24.75
CA GLN A 25 -19.94 -10.62 23.86
C GLN A 25 -20.44 -9.52 22.92
N ILE A 26 -20.51 -8.28 23.41
CA ILE A 26 -21.11 -7.16 22.69
C ILE A 26 -20.09 -6.53 21.71
N VAL A 27 -20.42 -6.54 20.41
CA VAL A 27 -19.58 -6.01 19.32
C VAL A 27 -19.21 -4.55 19.55
N LEU A 28 -20.15 -3.73 20.03
CA LEU A 28 -19.92 -2.31 20.29
C LEU A 28 -18.81 -2.08 21.32
N HIS A 29 -18.80 -2.83 22.43
CA HIS A 29 -17.75 -2.73 23.45
C HIS A 29 -16.39 -3.12 22.87
N ARG A 30 -16.33 -4.20 22.08
CA ARG A 30 -15.10 -4.60 21.38
C ARG A 30 -14.61 -3.50 20.45
N ALA A 31 -15.51 -2.92 19.65
CA ALA A 31 -15.17 -1.87 18.71
C ALA A 31 -14.64 -0.62 19.43
N LEU A 32 -15.33 -0.11 20.45
CA LEU A 32 -14.91 1.08 21.19
C LEU A 32 -13.57 0.88 21.90
N LEU A 33 -13.42 -0.22 22.64
CA LEU A 33 -12.21 -0.52 23.41
C LEU A 33 -11.01 -0.84 22.52
N THR A 34 -11.21 -1.29 21.28
CA THR A 34 -10.11 -1.48 20.32
C THR A 34 -9.80 -0.19 19.56
N LEU A 35 -10.80 0.46 18.97
CA LEU A 35 -10.61 1.55 18.01
C LEU A 35 -10.18 2.86 18.66
N ILE A 36 -10.76 3.23 19.82
CA ILE A 36 -10.41 4.50 20.49
C ILE A 36 -8.93 4.50 20.89
N PRO A 37 -8.39 3.47 21.59
CA PRO A 37 -6.98 3.48 21.92
C PRO A 37 -6.09 3.33 20.69
N CYS A 38 -6.47 2.57 19.67
CA CYS A 38 -5.73 2.52 18.41
C CYS A 38 -5.61 3.89 17.76
N PHE A 39 -6.69 4.68 17.72
CA PHE A 39 -6.69 6.01 17.14
C PHE A 39 -5.79 6.96 17.95
N ILE A 40 -5.90 6.96 19.28
CA ILE A 40 -5.03 7.75 20.16
C ILE A 40 -3.55 7.35 19.96
N LEU A 41 -3.26 6.06 19.94
CA LEU A 41 -1.91 5.55 19.72
C LEU A 41 -1.36 5.93 18.35
N ILE A 42 -2.18 5.88 17.29
CA ILE A 42 -1.80 6.34 15.96
C ILE A 42 -1.42 7.82 16.02
N LEU A 43 -2.26 8.68 16.60
CA LEU A 43 -2.01 10.12 16.70
C LEU A 43 -0.71 10.41 17.48
N VAL A 44 -0.53 9.78 18.64
CA VAL A 44 0.66 9.95 19.48
C VAL A 44 1.91 9.43 18.76
N SER A 45 1.83 8.28 18.09
CA SER A 45 2.97 7.69 17.38
C SER A 45 3.39 8.50 16.18
N CYS A 46 2.45 9.21 15.54
CA CYS A 46 2.70 9.95 14.31
C CYS A 46 2.94 11.46 14.52
N HIS A 47 2.75 11.98 15.75
CA HIS A 47 2.76 13.41 16.05
C HIS A 47 4.06 14.14 15.62
N ASN A 48 5.21 13.49 15.80
CA ASN A 48 6.54 14.10 15.55
C ASN A 48 7.30 13.43 14.41
N LEU A 49 6.59 12.78 13.47
CA LEU A 49 7.25 12.19 12.32
C LEU A 49 7.69 13.27 11.35
N PRO A 50 8.92 13.21 10.80
CA PRO A 50 9.39 14.21 9.87
C PRO A 50 8.67 14.08 8.53
N TYR A 51 8.28 15.20 7.94
CA TYR A 51 7.59 15.23 6.65
C TYR A 51 8.49 14.81 5.50
N PHE A 52 7.88 14.30 4.44
CA PHE A 52 8.52 13.85 3.21
C PHE A 52 9.48 12.66 3.37
N HIS A 53 9.63 12.06 4.55
CA HIS A 53 10.41 10.84 4.72
C HIS A 53 9.57 9.57 4.48
N MET A 54 10.11 8.64 3.69
CA MET A 54 9.54 7.31 3.46
C MET A 54 9.45 6.50 4.75
N SER A 55 10.37 6.69 5.69
CA SER A 55 10.30 6.05 7.02
C SER A 55 9.07 6.50 7.81
N SER A 56 8.66 7.77 7.69
CA SER A 56 7.42 8.30 8.27
C SER A 56 6.20 7.67 7.61
N ILE A 57 6.15 7.62 6.27
CA ILE A 57 5.05 7.01 5.51
C ILE A 57 4.90 5.52 5.85
N ILE A 58 6.01 4.79 5.95
CA ILE A 58 6.04 3.37 6.35
C ILE A 58 5.56 3.22 7.79
N SER A 59 6.05 4.05 8.72
CA SER A 59 5.61 4.01 10.13
C SER A 59 4.10 4.24 10.27
N ILE A 60 3.57 5.29 9.65
CA ILE A 60 2.12 5.58 9.62
C ILE A 60 1.36 4.35 9.08
N SER A 61 1.82 3.81 7.94
CA SER A 61 1.19 2.65 7.31
C SER A 61 1.20 1.43 8.23
N LEU A 62 2.32 1.15 8.93
CA LEU A 62 2.42 0.02 9.86
C LEU A 62 1.45 0.14 11.03
N TYR A 63 1.29 1.32 11.64
CA TYR A 63 0.32 1.52 12.72
C TYR A 63 -1.13 1.32 12.25
N TRP A 64 -1.44 1.77 11.03
CA TRP A 64 -2.73 1.48 10.40
C TRP A 64 -2.91 -0.01 10.11
N MET A 65 -1.88 -0.70 9.62
CA MET A 65 -1.95 -2.14 9.34
C MET A 65 -2.19 -2.97 10.60
N ILE A 66 -1.55 -2.61 11.73
CA ILE A 66 -1.84 -3.18 13.06
C ILE A 66 -3.33 -2.97 13.39
N THR A 67 -3.81 -1.74 13.27
CA THR A 67 -5.21 -1.38 13.59
C THR A 67 -6.20 -2.15 12.72
N ILE A 68 -5.97 -2.25 11.41
CA ILE A 68 -6.81 -3.00 10.47
C ILE A 68 -6.84 -4.48 10.84
N ARG A 69 -5.72 -5.07 11.27
CA ARG A 69 -5.71 -6.46 11.75
C ARG A 69 -6.43 -6.64 13.08
N LEU A 70 -6.35 -5.67 13.99
CA LEU A 70 -7.15 -5.70 15.23
C LEU A 70 -8.66 -5.61 14.92
N ILE A 71 -9.07 -4.78 13.95
CA ILE A 71 -10.47 -4.72 13.48
C ILE A 71 -10.95 -6.11 13.03
N GLN A 72 -10.20 -6.78 12.17
CA GLN A 72 -10.55 -8.11 11.68
C GLN A 72 -10.83 -9.10 12.81
N LEU A 73 -9.91 -9.15 13.78
CA LEU A 73 -9.84 -10.26 14.72
C LEU A 73 -10.65 -10.02 15.98
N ILE A 74 -10.77 -8.77 16.40
CA ILE A 74 -11.48 -8.41 17.62
C ILE A 74 -12.95 -8.09 17.30
N ILE A 75 -13.21 -7.39 16.19
CA ILE A 75 -14.56 -6.94 15.87
C ILE A 75 -15.29 -7.98 15.04
N PHE A 76 -14.74 -8.33 13.87
CA PHE A 76 -15.46 -9.16 12.89
C PHE A 76 -15.35 -10.67 13.10
N SER A 77 -14.19 -11.15 13.57
CA SER A 77 -13.89 -12.59 13.63
C SER A 77 -13.44 -13.05 15.01
N PRO A 78 -14.15 -12.70 16.11
CA PRO A 78 -13.72 -12.99 17.47
C PRO A 78 -13.61 -14.50 17.75
N ASN A 79 -14.21 -15.36 16.92
CA ASN A 79 -14.22 -16.80 17.12
C ASN A 79 -13.28 -17.58 16.17
N GLU A 80 -12.72 -16.94 15.13
CA GLU A 80 -11.97 -17.67 14.08
C GLU A 80 -10.51 -18.01 14.47
N ILE A 81 -9.85 -17.22 15.34
CA ILE A 81 -8.41 -17.40 15.63
C ILE A 81 -8.17 -17.79 17.09
N HIS A 82 -7.96 -19.04 17.43
CA HIS A 82 -7.98 -19.42 18.85
C HIS A 82 -6.75 -18.98 19.68
N SER A 83 -5.62 -18.58 19.07
CA SER A 83 -4.39 -18.25 19.82
C SER A 83 -3.64 -17.00 19.35
N PHE A 84 -2.98 -16.33 20.29
CA PHE A 84 -2.16 -15.14 20.04
C PHE A 84 -0.98 -15.46 19.10
N ARG A 85 -0.48 -16.70 19.12
CA ARG A 85 0.59 -17.16 18.22
C ARG A 85 0.15 -17.05 16.75
N ILE A 86 -1.06 -17.50 16.43
CA ILE A 86 -1.59 -17.41 15.06
C ILE A 86 -1.75 -15.94 14.65
N TYR A 87 -2.15 -15.06 15.57
CA TYR A 87 -2.17 -13.62 15.32
C TYR A 87 -0.78 -13.08 14.96
N ALA A 88 0.22 -13.37 15.81
CA ALA A 88 1.60 -12.94 15.58
C ALA A 88 2.12 -13.46 14.24
N PHE A 89 1.84 -14.72 13.87
CA PHE A 89 2.23 -15.26 12.56
C PHE A 89 1.55 -14.54 11.39
N LYS A 90 0.24 -14.27 11.46
CA LYS A 90 -0.45 -13.50 10.41
C LYS A 90 0.08 -12.06 10.29
N PHE A 91 0.48 -11.45 11.40
CA PHE A 91 1.12 -10.14 11.39
C PHE A 91 2.55 -10.20 10.83
N LEU A 92 3.35 -11.17 11.26
CA LEU A 92 4.73 -11.37 10.78
C LEU A 92 4.79 -11.69 9.29
N TRP A 93 3.76 -12.34 8.75
CA TRP A 93 3.62 -12.59 7.32
C TRP A 93 3.66 -11.30 6.48
N PHE A 94 3.33 -10.13 7.03
CA PHE A 94 3.48 -8.86 6.29
C PHE A 94 4.91 -8.47 5.98
N PHE A 95 5.84 -8.80 6.87
CA PHE A 95 7.25 -8.48 6.66
C PHE A 95 7.87 -9.43 5.64
N ILE A 96 7.41 -10.68 5.61
CA ILE A 96 7.93 -11.72 4.71
C ILE A 96 6.75 -12.54 4.17
N PRO A 97 6.00 -12.02 3.17
CA PRO A 97 4.80 -12.68 2.65
C PRO A 97 5.15 -13.87 1.77
N ILE A 98 5.64 -14.95 2.37
CA ILE A 98 5.96 -16.20 1.67
C ILE A 98 4.66 -16.89 1.28
N VAL A 99 4.59 -17.32 0.03
CA VAL A 99 3.46 -18.03 -0.58
C VAL A 99 3.96 -19.25 -1.36
N PRO A 100 3.13 -20.30 -1.55
CA PRO A 100 3.47 -21.39 -2.45
C PRO A 100 3.82 -20.86 -3.85
N CYS A 101 4.88 -21.40 -4.46
CA CYS A 101 5.31 -20.92 -5.76
C CYS A 101 4.27 -21.29 -6.84
N GLN A 102 3.56 -20.29 -7.35
CA GLN A 102 2.59 -20.42 -8.45
C GLN A 102 3.04 -19.68 -9.72
N SER A 103 4.18 -18.99 -9.67
CA SER A 103 4.65 -18.20 -10.80
C SER A 103 5.14 -19.10 -11.93
N LYS A 104 4.69 -18.79 -13.16
CA LYS A 104 5.19 -19.40 -14.39
C LYS A 104 6.53 -18.82 -14.82
N ASN A 105 6.93 -17.67 -14.27
CA ASN A 105 8.16 -17.00 -14.67
C ASN A 105 9.38 -17.69 -14.06
N SER A 106 10.47 -17.74 -14.81
CA SER A 106 11.74 -18.31 -14.36
C SER A 106 12.45 -17.39 -13.35
N ILE A 107 13.43 -17.92 -12.62
CA ILE A 107 14.30 -17.11 -11.75
C ILE A 107 15.05 -16.06 -12.58
N SER A 108 15.54 -16.44 -13.77
CA SER A 108 16.22 -15.52 -14.70
C SER A 108 15.33 -14.36 -15.13
N PHE A 109 14.02 -14.58 -15.30
CA PHE A 109 13.07 -13.51 -15.57
C PHE A 109 13.04 -12.47 -14.43
N TYR A 110 12.97 -12.91 -13.17
CA TYR A 110 12.94 -11.98 -12.03
C TYR A 110 14.27 -11.25 -11.85
N LEU A 111 15.40 -11.91 -12.10
CA LEU A 111 16.71 -11.25 -12.13
C LEU A 111 16.75 -10.15 -13.19
N PHE A 112 16.32 -10.47 -14.41
CA PHE A 112 16.27 -9.50 -15.50
C PHE A 112 15.30 -8.33 -15.19
N SER A 113 14.10 -8.64 -14.71
CA SER A 113 13.10 -7.65 -14.27
C SER A 113 13.68 -6.74 -13.18
N ALA A 114 14.34 -7.31 -12.17
CA ALA A 114 14.97 -6.55 -11.10
C ALA A 114 16.03 -5.59 -11.66
N SER A 115 16.91 -6.05 -12.55
CA SER A 115 17.93 -5.21 -13.18
C SER A 115 17.34 -4.05 -13.97
N ILE A 116 16.34 -4.33 -14.82
CA ILE A 116 15.67 -3.28 -15.62
C ILE A 116 14.94 -2.29 -14.72
N LYS A 117 14.16 -2.77 -13.75
CA LYS A 117 13.44 -1.91 -12.80
C LYS A 117 14.41 -1.05 -11.99
N MET A 118 15.54 -1.60 -11.54
CA MET A 118 16.55 -0.86 -10.79
C MET A 118 17.17 0.28 -11.62
N LEU A 119 17.52 0.02 -12.89
CA LEU A 119 18.04 1.04 -13.81
C LEU A 119 17.00 2.13 -14.11
N LEU A 120 15.76 1.74 -14.44
CA LEU A 120 14.67 2.68 -14.70
C LEU A 120 14.31 3.50 -13.47
N TYR A 121 14.26 2.87 -12.29
CA TYR A 121 13.98 3.55 -11.03
C TYR A 121 15.03 4.61 -10.76
N HIS A 122 16.31 4.29 -10.92
CA HIS A 122 17.41 5.24 -10.77
C HIS A 122 17.32 6.41 -11.76
N TRP A 123 17.13 6.12 -13.04
CA TRP A 123 17.05 7.15 -14.07
C TRP A 123 15.88 8.10 -13.85
N ILE A 124 14.68 7.57 -13.59
CA ILE A 124 13.49 8.38 -13.32
C ILE A 124 13.65 9.16 -12.00
N PHE A 125 14.24 8.55 -10.98
CA PHE A 125 14.50 9.22 -9.70
C PHE A 125 15.40 10.45 -9.89
N GLN A 126 16.52 10.30 -10.61
CA GLN A 126 17.41 11.43 -10.88
C GLN A 126 16.70 12.51 -11.69
N TRP A 127 15.96 12.11 -12.73
CA TRP A 127 15.20 13.05 -13.55
C TRP A 127 14.18 13.85 -12.72
N LEU A 128 13.37 13.17 -11.90
CA LEU A 128 12.37 13.82 -11.06
C LEU A 128 12.99 14.66 -9.93
N SER A 129 14.19 14.31 -9.46
CA SER A 129 14.93 15.09 -8.46
C SER A 129 15.46 16.44 -8.99
N ASN A 130 15.65 16.56 -10.31
CA ASN A 130 16.11 17.79 -10.95
C ASN A 130 14.96 18.72 -11.37
N CYS A 131 13.71 18.29 -11.17
CA CYS A 131 12.54 19.01 -11.66
C CYS A 131 11.75 19.73 -10.56
N GLU A 132 11.44 21.00 -10.80
CA GLU A 132 10.63 21.83 -9.90
C GLU A 132 9.26 21.22 -9.64
N PRO A 133 8.70 21.33 -8.41
CA PRO A 133 7.36 20.87 -8.04
C PRO A 133 6.27 21.28 -9.05
N ASN A 134 5.48 20.31 -9.53
CA ASN A 134 4.29 20.56 -10.36
C ASN A 134 3.38 19.33 -10.38
N ASP A 135 2.13 19.54 -10.80
CA ASP A 135 1.09 18.50 -10.96
C ASP A 135 0.83 18.13 -12.42
N SER A 136 1.85 18.26 -13.27
CA SER A 136 1.71 17.83 -14.66
C SER A 136 1.37 16.35 -14.75
N TYR A 137 0.51 16.00 -15.70
CA TYR A 137 0.19 14.60 -15.98
C TYR A 137 1.42 13.82 -16.48
N GLY A 138 2.35 14.49 -17.19
CA GLY A 138 3.64 13.90 -17.53
C GLY A 138 4.43 13.47 -16.29
N ARG A 139 4.56 14.36 -15.29
CA ARG A 139 5.27 14.03 -14.05
C ARG A 139 4.56 12.98 -13.22
N LEU A 140 3.22 13.03 -13.13
CA LEU A 140 2.42 12.02 -12.44
C LEU A 140 2.62 10.64 -13.06
N MET A 141 2.63 10.55 -14.39
CA MET A 141 2.93 9.30 -15.10
C MET A 141 4.34 8.80 -14.78
N MET A 142 5.34 9.69 -14.81
CA MET A 142 6.72 9.30 -14.47
C MET A 142 6.85 8.84 -13.02
N PHE A 143 6.18 9.50 -12.08
CA PHE A 143 6.14 9.07 -10.70
C PHE A 143 5.43 7.71 -10.55
N TYR A 144 4.34 7.47 -11.26
CA TYR A 144 3.66 6.18 -11.24
C TYR A 144 4.55 5.04 -11.77
N ILE A 145 5.31 5.28 -12.85
CA ILE A 145 6.35 4.36 -13.32
C ILE A 145 7.43 4.19 -12.26
N ASN A 146 7.87 5.28 -11.62
CA ASN A 146 8.86 5.25 -10.56
C ASN A 146 8.43 4.33 -9.41
N ILE A 147 7.19 4.44 -8.91
CA ILE A 147 6.63 3.53 -7.88
C ILE A 147 6.70 2.07 -8.33
N CYS A 148 6.28 1.77 -9.57
CA CYS A 148 6.27 0.41 -10.07
C CYS A 148 7.68 -0.17 -10.23
N THR A 149 8.64 0.65 -10.66
CA THR A 149 10.06 0.25 -10.78
C THR A 149 10.77 0.17 -9.42
N GLY A 150 10.33 0.94 -8.43
CA GLY A 150 10.85 0.92 -7.07
C GLY A 150 10.67 -0.43 -6.35
N THR A 151 9.84 -1.33 -6.88
CA THR A 151 9.66 -2.68 -6.34
C THR A 151 10.75 -3.67 -6.77
N PHE A 152 11.88 -3.23 -7.34
CA PHE A 152 12.96 -4.12 -7.78
C PHE A 152 13.53 -4.99 -6.64
N LEU A 153 13.54 -4.49 -5.40
CA LEU A 153 13.94 -5.28 -4.23
C LEU A 153 13.01 -6.47 -3.96
N ASN A 154 11.71 -6.34 -4.24
CA ASN A 154 10.76 -7.45 -4.14
C ASN A 154 11.09 -8.55 -5.16
N ASP A 155 11.49 -8.19 -6.38
CA ASP A 155 11.93 -9.16 -7.39
C ASP A 155 13.21 -9.90 -6.93
N ILE A 156 14.17 -9.19 -6.31
CA ILE A 156 15.39 -9.81 -5.72
C ILE A 156 15.00 -10.76 -4.59
N GLN A 157 14.11 -10.35 -3.68
CA GLN A 157 13.64 -11.19 -2.60
C GLN A 157 12.90 -12.44 -3.12
N ILE A 158 12.12 -12.33 -4.21
CA ILE A 158 11.51 -13.47 -4.89
C ILE A 158 12.57 -14.46 -5.34
N VAL A 159 13.66 -13.98 -5.97
CA VAL A 159 14.77 -14.83 -6.39
C VAL A 159 15.40 -15.54 -5.18
N LEU A 160 15.71 -14.81 -4.12
CA LEU A 160 16.31 -15.37 -2.90
C LEU A 160 15.44 -16.46 -2.28
N VAL A 161 14.14 -16.20 -2.07
CA VAL A 161 13.21 -17.18 -1.50
C VAL A 161 13.11 -18.42 -2.40
N ARG A 162 13.03 -18.24 -3.71
CA ARG A 162 12.93 -19.35 -4.66
C ARG A 162 14.20 -20.20 -4.69
N LEU A 163 15.38 -19.59 -4.61
CA LEU A 163 16.65 -20.32 -4.53
C LEU A 163 16.76 -21.11 -3.23
N LEU A 164 16.50 -20.47 -2.08
CA LEU A 164 16.59 -21.09 -0.75
C LEU A 164 15.58 -22.22 -0.56
N THR A 165 14.40 -22.11 -1.17
CA THR A 165 13.33 -23.11 -1.04
C THR A 165 13.26 -24.09 -2.20
N LEU A 166 14.23 -24.07 -3.11
CA LEU A 166 14.27 -24.92 -4.30
C LEU A 166 12.95 -24.85 -5.11
N ASN A 167 12.48 -23.63 -5.37
CA ASN A 167 11.22 -23.31 -6.05
C ASN A 167 9.92 -23.82 -5.39
N LYS A 168 9.95 -24.30 -4.14
CA LYS A 168 8.72 -24.68 -3.42
C LYS A 168 7.89 -23.47 -3.02
N TYR A 169 8.56 -22.39 -2.61
CA TYR A 169 7.92 -21.16 -2.17
C TYR A 169 8.47 -19.96 -2.95
N SER A 170 7.72 -18.87 -2.88
CA SER A 170 8.08 -17.57 -3.44
C SER A 170 7.63 -16.47 -2.49
N LEU A 171 8.10 -15.25 -2.73
CA LEU A 171 7.55 -14.09 -2.05
C LEU A 171 6.34 -13.58 -2.84
N LEU A 172 5.33 -13.05 -2.16
CA LEU A 172 4.23 -12.37 -2.83
C LEU A 172 4.77 -11.19 -3.66
N GLU A 173 4.49 -11.21 -4.96
CA GLU A 173 4.77 -10.08 -5.83
C GLU A 173 4.03 -8.85 -5.33
N PHE A 174 4.75 -7.75 -5.11
CA PHE A 174 4.15 -6.50 -4.65
C PHE A 174 3.15 -5.97 -5.68
N ASN A 175 3.52 -6.02 -6.96
CA ASN A 175 2.70 -5.67 -8.11
C ASN A 175 2.74 -6.79 -9.15
N ASN A 176 1.60 -7.11 -9.77
CA ASN A 176 1.46 -8.07 -10.86
C ASN A 176 1.09 -7.34 -12.16
N TYR A 177 2.10 -6.79 -12.84
CA TYR A 177 1.97 -6.03 -14.10
C TYR A 177 0.78 -5.06 -14.11
N PRO A 178 0.76 -4.03 -13.24
CA PRO A 178 -0.40 -3.15 -13.07
C PRO A 178 -0.74 -2.38 -14.35
N PHE A 179 0.25 -2.09 -15.21
CA PHE A 179 0.06 -1.49 -16.53
C PHE A 179 -0.81 -2.30 -17.51
N LEU A 180 -1.03 -3.59 -17.22
CA LEU A 180 -1.88 -4.46 -18.04
C LEU A 180 -3.33 -4.58 -17.53
N SER A 181 -3.70 -3.79 -16.52
CA SER A 181 -5.06 -3.74 -15.99
C SER A 181 -6.03 -3.22 -17.05
N LYS A 182 -7.09 -3.98 -17.32
CA LYS A 182 -8.13 -3.64 -18.30
C LYS A 182 -9.34 -2.97 -17.66
N SER A 183 -9.39 -2.96 -16.33
CA SER A 183 -10.45 -2.36 -15.53
C SER A 183 -9.87 -1.90 -14.18
N ILE A 184 -10.54 -0.96 -13.52
CA ILE A 184 -10.18 -0.44 -12.20
C ILE A 184 -10.29 -1.55 -11.14
N ARG A 185 -11.29 -2.43 -11.26
CA ARG A 185 -11.42 -3.62 -10.40
C ARG A 185 -10.25 -4.58 -10.57
N GLU A 186 -9.76 -4.78 -11.80
CA GLU A 186 -8.58 -5.62 -12.04
C GLU A 186 -7.32 -4.99 -11.44
N PHE A 187 -7.16 -3.67 -11.60
CA PHE A 187 -6.05 -2.91 -11.05
C PHE A 187 -5.94 -3.09 -9.53
N TRP A 188 -6.96 -2.67 -8.78
CA TRP A 188 -6.95 -2.71 -7.31
C TRP A 188 -7.14 -4.11 -6.73
N GLY A 189 -7.95 -4.95 -7.38
CA GLY A 189 -8.32 -6.27 -6.85
C GLY A 189 -7.30 -7.38 -7.11
N ARG A 190 -6.40 -7.21 -8.09
CA ARG A 190 -5.50 -8.29 -8.53
C ARG A 190 -4.05 -7.87 -8.76
N ARG A 191 -3.81 -6.64 -9.20
CA ARG A 191 -2.51 -6.27 -9.80
C ARG A 191 -1.68 -5.32 -8.96
N TYR A 192 -2.29 -4.29 -8.40
CA TYR A 192 -1.58 -3.26 -7.66
C TYR A 192 -1.53 -3.55 -6.17
N ASN A 193 -0.37 -3.35 -5.56
CA ASN A 193 -0.11 -3.45 -4.11
C ASN A 193 -0.79 -4.67 -3.47
N ARG A 194 -0.43 -5.87 -3.95
CA ARG A 194 -1.06 -7.14 -3.55
C ARG A 194 -0.92 -7.43 -2.05
N LEU A 195 0.12 -6.91 -1.41
CA LEU A 195 0.32 -7.03 0.04
C LEU A 195 -0.81 -6.32 0.81
N VAL A 196 -1.02 -5.02 0.53
CA VAL A 196 -2.10 -4.25 1.17
C VAL A 196 -3.48 -4.72 0.68
N GLY A 197 -3.59 -5.10 -0.58
CA GLY A 197 -4.81 -5.71 -1.13
C GLY A 197 -5.20 -6.98 -0.37
N THR A 198 -4.23 -7.84 -0.03
CA THR A 198 -4.49 -9.06 0.76
C THR A 198 -4.91 -8.72 2.19
N LEU A 199 -4.25 -7.74 2.84
CA LEU A 199 -4.66 -7.22 4.15
C LEU A 199 -6.12 -6.77 4.13
N LEU A 200 -6.46 -5.82 3.26
CA LEU A 200 -7.80 -5.23 3.20
C LEU A 200 -8.84 -6.28 2.82
N LYS A 201 -8.48 -7.22 1.94
CA LYS A 201 -9.36 -8.32 1.56
C LYS A 201 -9.74 -9.16 2.77
N GLU A 202 -8.74 -9.65 3.50
CA GLU A 202 -8.97 -10.54 4.65
C GLU A 202 -9.56 -9.80 5.86
N ALA A 203 -9.14 -8.56 6.08
CA ALA A 203 -9.46 -7.82 7.29
C ALA A 203 -10.77 -7.04 7.22
N ILE A 204 -11.14 -6.58 6.03
CA ILE A 204 -12.28 -5.68 5.82
C ILE A 204 -13.25 -6.25 4.79
N PHE A 205 -12.81 -6.55 3.57
CA PHE A 205 -13.71 -6.96 2.49
C PHE A 205 -14.46 -8.27 2.79
N ASP A 206 -13.72 -9.35 3.09
CA ASP A 206 -14.29 -10.68 3.30
C ASP A 206 -15.18 -10.74 4.56
N PRO A 207 -14.83 -10.08 5.68
CA PRO A 207 -15.75 -10.01 6.81
C PRO A 207 -16.97 -9.14 6.55
N VAL A 208 -16.81 -7.95 5.99
CA VAL A 208 -17.93 -7.03 5.73
C VAL A 208 -18.90 -7.63 4.72
N ARG A 209 -18.43 -8.26 3.63
CA ARG A 209 -19.32 -8.89 2.63
C ARG A 209 -20.13 -10.06 3.19
N ARG A 210 -19.66 -10.70 4.29
CA ARG A 210 -20.32 -11.85 4.93
C ARG A 210 -21.33 -11.41 5.99
N LEU A 211 -21.41 -10.12 6.33
CA LEU A 211 -22.41 -9.61 7.26
C LEU A 211 -23.83 -9.77 6.67
N PRO A 212 -24.86 -9.94 7.52
CA PRO A 212 -26.25 -9.93 7.07
C PRO A 212 -26.56 -8.65 6.29
N TYR A 213 -27.30 -8.77 5.18
CA TYR A 213 -27.69 -7.66 4.29
C TYR A 213 -26.53 -6.90 3.64
N SER A 214 -25.33 -7.50 3.60
CA SER A 214 -24.16 -6.94 2.92
C SER A 214 -23.97 -7.51 1.51
N SER A 215 -23.01 -6.95 0.76
CA SER A 215 -22.66 -7.38 -0.60
C SER A 215 -21.17 -7.22 -0.87
N SER A 216 -20.69 -7.79 -1.99
CA SER A 216 -19.32 -7.56 -2.45
C SER A 216 -19.03 -6.09 -2.72
N THR A 217 -20.03 -5.32 -3.15
CA THR A 217 -19.93 -3.87 -3.35
C THR A 217 -19.69 -3.15 -2.02
N ILE A 218 -20.47 -3.48 -0.99
CA ILE A 218 -20.33 -2.87 0.34
C ILE A 218 -18.97 -3.24 0.94
N GLY A 219 -18.54 -4.49 0.80
CA GLY A 219 -17.20 -4.92 1.20
C GLY A 219 -16.09 -4.13 0.51
N ALA A 220 -16.21 -3.90 -0.80
CA ALA A 220 -15.24 -3.11 -1.57
C ALA A 220 -15.21 -1.65 -1.11
N LEU A 221 -16.39 -1.04 -0.95
CA LEU A 221 -16.52 0.33 -0.45
C LEU A 221 -15.87 0.49 0.93
N ALA A 222 -16.13 -0.44 1.86
CA ALA A 222 -15.51 -0.44 3.18
C ALA A 222 -13.98 -0.54 3.10
N SER A 223 -13.44 -1.40 2.23
CA SER A 223 -11.99 -1.49 2.02
C SER A 223 -11.39 -0.20 1.46
N PHE A 224 -12.05 0.46 0.51
CA PHE A 224 -11.60 1.74 -0.03
C PHE A 224 -11.71 2.88 0.99
N ILE A 225 -12.75 2.91 1.82
CA ILE A 225 -12.85 3.87 2.93
C ILE A 225 -11.69 3.68 3.91
N MET A 226 -11.43 2.45 4.34
CA MET A 226 -10.30 2.14 5.24
C MET A 226 -8.95 2.52 4.63
N SER A 227 -8.76 2.26 3.33
CA SER A 227 -7.56 2.69 2.61
C SER A 227 -7.48 4.22 2.49
N GLY A 228 -8.61 4.88 2.20
CA GLY A 228 -8.71 6.33 2.09
C GLY A 228 -8.36 7.03 3.39
N LEU A 229 -8.82 6.53 4.54
CA LEU A 229 -8.48 7.07 5.86
C LEU A 229 -6.98 6.95 6.17
N LEU A 230 -6.38 5.80 5.85
CA LEU A 230 -4.93 5.61 5.97
C LEU A 230 -4.18 6.65 5.15
N HIS A 231 -4.54 6.81 3.88
CA HIS A 231 -3.83 7.70 2.97
C HIS A 231 -4.11 9.18 3.23
N ALA A 232 -5.28 9.51 3.76
CA ALA A 232 -5.60 10.82 4.28
C ALA A 232 -4.71 11.19 5.49
N HIS A 233 -4.47 10.22 6.39
CA HIS A 233 -3.51 10.41 7.48
C HIS A 233 -2.08 10.55 6.95
N VAL A 234 -1.66 9.74 5.98
CA VAL A 234 -0.34 9.89 5.31
C VAL A 234 -0.19 11.28 4.70
N ALA A 235 -1.23 11.84 4.09
CA ALA A 235 -1.18 13.17 3.50
C ALA A 235 -0.91 14.26 4.55
N VAL A 236 -1.62 14.23 5.68
CA VAL A 236 -1.46 15.25 6.72
C VAL A 236 -0.18 15.02 7.53
N ALA A 237 0.03 13.82 8.07
CA ALA A 237 1.14 13.53 8.98
C ALA A 237 2.47 13.23 8.25
N GLY A 238 2.41 12.75 7.01
CA GLY A 238 3.61 12.41 6.21
C GLY A 238 4.03 13.51 5.24
N PHE A 239 3.09 14.33 4.74
CA PHE A 239 3.36 15.37 3.75
C PHE A 239 3.00 16.79 4.22
N GLY A 240 2.45 16.96 5.43
CA GLY A 240 2.03 18.27 5.92
C GLY A 240 0.87 18.86 5.11
N ALA A 241 0.05 18.04 4.45
CA ALA A 241 -1.06 18.52 3.63
C ALA A 241 -2.07 19.30 4.48
N SER A 242 -2.54 20.43 3.95
CA SER A 242 -3.52 21.30 4.63
C SER A 242 -4.90 20.66 4.81
N SER A 243 -5.21 19.62 4.02
CA SER A 243 -6.46 18.90 4.12
C SER A 243 -6.27 17.41 3.86
N PRO A 244 -6.91 16.53 4.66
CA PRO A 244 -6.95 15.09 4.39
C PRO A 244 -7.88 14.72 3.22
N LEU A 245 -8.76 15.63 2.81
CA LEU A 245 -9.89 15.35 1.92
C LEU A 245 -9.48 14.88 0.51
N PRO A 246 -8.52 15.51 -0.20
CA PRO A 246 -8.16 15.07 -1.55
C PRO A 246 -7.72 13.60 -1.60
N SER A 247 -6.86 13.21 -0.66
CA SER A 247 -6.36 11.83 -0.53
C SER A 247 -7.48 10.84 -0.24
N PHE A 248 -8.42 11.19 0.64
CA PHE A 248 -9.60 10.36 0.90
C PHE A 248 -10.48 10.23 -0.35
N LEU A 249 -10.75 11.35 -1.05
CA LEU A 249 -11.56 11.38 -2.26
C LEU A 249 -10.94 10.55 -3.39
N PHE A 250 -9.61 10.51 -3.52
CA PHE A 250 -8.94 9.63 -4.47
C PHE A 250 -9.45 8.19 -4.34
N PHE A 251 -9.38 7.61 -3.13
CA PHE A 251 -9.82 6.23 -2.89
C PHE A 251 -11.34 6.05 -2.99
N LEU A 252 -12.12 7.06 -2.60
CA LEU A 252 -13.58 7.02 -2.78
C LEU A 252 -13.98 6.98 -4.25
N LEU A 253 -13.31 7.76 -5.11
CA LEU A 253 -13.54 7.73 -6.56
C LEU A 253 -13.18 6.37 -7.16
N GLN A 254 -12.11 5.71 -6.67
CA GLN A 254 -11.79 4.33 -7.09
C GLN A 254 -12.90 3.34 -6.71
N ALA A 255 -13.50 3.49 -5.53
CA ALA A 255 -14.62 2.67 -5.08
C ALA A 255 -15.85 2.85 -5.99
N ILE A 256 -16.18 4.11 -6.31
CA ILE A 256 -17.28 4.46 -7.21
C ILE A 256 -17.01 3.89 -8.61
N ALA A 257 -15.79 4.02 -9.14
CA ALA A 257 -15.43 3.44 -10.43
C ALA A 257 -15.57 1.91 -10.45
N CYS A 258 -15.15 1.23 -9.38
CA CYS A 258 -15.35 -0.22 -9.25
C CYS A 258 -16.84 -0.60 -9.21
N TRP A 259 -17.67 0.20 -8.54
CA TRP A 259 -19.11 0.01 -8.48
C TRP A 259 -19.78 0.24 -9.84
N VAL A 260 -19.40 1.30 -10.56
CA VAL A 260 -19.87 1.57 -11.92
C VAL A 260 -19.50 0.43 -12.87
N GLU A 261 -18.30 -0.13 -12.79
CA GLU A 261 -17.90 -1.31 -13.57
C GLU A 261 -18.73 -2.57 -13.25
N ILE A 262 -19.34 -2.66 -12.06
CA ILE A 262 -20.27 -3.75 -11.73
C ILE A 262 -21.65 -3.49 -12.33
N MET A 263 -22.13 -2.25 -12.25
CA MET A 263 -23.46 -1.87 -12.76
C MET A 263 -23.50 -1.78 -14.28
N CYS A 264 -22.38 -1.42 -14.90
CA CYS A 264 -22.20 -1.35 -16.34
C CYS A 264 -21.14 -2.38 -16.75
N PRO A 265 -21.50 -3.68 -16.87
CA PRO A 265 -20.57 -4.74 -17.25
C PRO A 265 -20.23 -4.63 -18.74
N PHE A 266 -19.44 -3.62 -19.09
CA PHE A 266 -18.88 -3.41 -20.41
C PHE A 266 -17.48 -4.00 -20.47
N THR A 267 -17.21 -4.80 -21.50
CA THR A 267 -15.91 -5.43 -21.74
C THR A 267 -15.25 -4.81 -22.97
N PRO A 268 -14.58 -3.65 -22.83
CA PRO A 268 -13.90 -3.03 -23.96
C PRO A 268 -12.81 -3.94 -24.54
N PRO A 269 -12.46 -3.78 -25.84
CA PRO A 269 -11.26 -4.38 -26.40
C PRO A 269 -10.04 -4.10 -25.52
N LYS A 270 -9.10 -5.05 -25.47
CA LYS A 270 -7.97 -5.05 -24.52
C LYS A 270 -7.25 -3.70 -24.42
N LEU A 271 -6.88 -3.11 -25.55
CA LEU A 271 -6.15 -1.84 -25.57
C LEU A 271 -7.00 -0.69 -25.03
N LEU A 272 -8.27 -0.62 -25.45
CA LEU A 272 -9.20 0.40 -24.97
C LEU A 272 -9.42 0.28 -23.45
N GLY A 273 -9.60 -0.92 -22.92
CA GLY A 273 -9.73 -1.14 -21.47
C GLY A 273 -8.50 -0.68 -20.69
N ILE A 274 -7.29 -0.97 -21.20
CA ILE A 274 -6.04 -0.49 -20.60
C ILE A 274 -5.96 1.04 -20.61
N LEU A 275 -6.27 1.67 -21.74
CA LEU A 275 -6.25 3.12 -21.89
C LEU A 275 -7.27 3.81 -20.98
N LEU A 276 -8.50 3.31 -20.91
CA LEU A 276 -9.54 3.85 -20.03
C LEU A 276 -9.16 3.71 -18.55
N THR A 277 -8.64 2.54 -18.15
CA THR A 277 -8.21 2.27 -16.77
C THR A 277 -7.09 3.22 -16.35
N HIS A 278 -6.04 3.34 -17.16
CA HIS A 278 -4.89 4.18 -16.82
C HIS A 278 -5.16 5.66 -17.02
N GLY A 279 -6.02 6.02 -17.97
CA GLY A 279 -6.52 7.38 -18.14
C GLY A 279 -7.27 7.84 -16.89
N PHE A 280 -8.20 7.03 -16.38
CA PHE A 280 -8.92 7.35 -15.14
C PHE A 280 -7.97 7.46 -13.93
N LEU A 281 -7.04 6.51 -13.77
CA LEU A 281 -6.04 6.55 -12.69
C LEU A 281 -5.18 7.82 -12.78
N LEU A 282 -4.76 8.20 -13.98
CA LEU A 282 -3.94 9.40 -14.21
C LEU A 282 -4.73 10.69 -13.96
N ILE A 283 -5.98 10.77 -14.42
CA ILE A 283 -6.87 11.92 -14.19
C ILE A 283 -7.10 12.14 -12.69
N THR A 284 -7.26 11.07 -11.93
CA THR A 284 -7.49 11.13 -10.47
C THR A 284 -6.20 11.23 -9.65
N ALA A 285 -5.03 10.95 -10.25
CA ALA A 285 -3.72 10.94 -9.59
C ALA A 285 -3.36 12.23 -8.81
N PRO A 286 -3.68 13.46 -9.27
CA PRO A 286 -3.36 14.68 -8.51
C PRO A 286 -3.89 14.68 -7.06
N LEU A 287 -5.00 13.98 -6.80
CA LEU A 287 -5.65 13.93 -5.49
C LEU A 287 -4.81 13.24 -4.42
N TYR A 288 -3.95 12.28 -4.79
CA TYR A 288 -3.11 11.54 -3.83
C TYR A 288 -1.67 11.41 -4.30
N VAL A 289 -1.47 10.88 -5.50
CA VAL A 289 -0.14 10.74 -6.12
C VAL A 289 0.54 12.10 -6.31
N GLY A 290 -0.27 13.14 -6.53
CA GLY A 290 0.18 14.53 -6.60
C GLY A 290 0.93 15.02 -5.36
N LEU A 291 0.74 14.41 -4.18
CA LEU A 291 1.50 14.76 -2.98
C LEU A 291 3.00 14.58 -3.19
N PHE A 292 3.38 13.51 -3.87
CA PHE A 292 4.78 13.17 -4.12
C PHE A 292 5.39 14.08 -5.19
N THR A 293 4.62 14.45 -6.21
CA THR A 293 5.09 15.36 -7.26
C THR A 293 5.15 16.82 -6.80
N ARG A 294 4.26 17.25 -5.89
CA ARG A 294 4.29 18.56 -5.23
C ARG A 294 5.36 18.68 -4.16
N ALA A 295 5.66 17.60 -3.43
CA ALA A 295 6.83 17.59 -2.53
C ALA A 295 8.13 17.78 -3.33
N GLY A 296 8.13 17.35 -4.59
CA GLY A 296 9.17 17.69 -5.57
C GLY A 296 10.56 17.18 -5.17
N PRO A 297 11.63 17.95 -5.46
CA PRO A 297 13.02 17.54 -5.20
C PRO A 297 13.31 17.17 -3.75
N GLU A 298 12.62 17.79 -2.78
CA GLU A 298 12.83 17.56 -1.35
C GLU A 298 12.55 16.11 -0.97
N PHE A 299 11.43 15.55 -1.44
CA PHE A 299 11.09 14.15 -1.23
C PHE A 299 12.18 13.21 -1.75
N TYR A 300 12.74 13.48 -2.93
CA TYR A 300 13.82 12.66 -3.48
C TYR A 300 15.11 12.79 -2.66
N ARG A 301 15.48 14.01 -2.23
CA ARG A 301 16.69 14.23 -1.44
C ARG A 301 16.68 13.45 -0.13
N PHE A 302 15.56 13.46 0.60
CA PHE A 302 15.44 12.74 1.87
C PHE A 302 15.32 11.22 1.73
N ASN A 303 14.95 10.73 0.55
CA ASN A 303 14.68 9.31 0.30
C ASN A 303 15.59 8.68 -0.73
N LYS A 304 16.78 9.26 -0.94
CA LYS A 304 17.76 8.72 -1.86
C LYS A 304 18.23 7.33 -1.40
N PRO A 305 18.04 6.28 -2.21
CA PRO A 305 18.57 4.96 -1.89
C PRO A 305 20.09 4.99 -1.81
N LEU A 306 20.68 4.35 -0.79
CA LEU A 306 22.13 4.25 -0.60
C LEU A 306 22.85 3.69 -1.84
N LEU A 307 22.17 2.79 -2.56
CA LEU A 307 22.68 2.18 -3.79
C LEU A 307 23.03 3.21 -4.88
N PHE A 308 22.36 4.37 -4.89
CA PHE A 308 22.53 5.36 -5.95
C PHE A 308 23.83 6.15 -5.86
N ASP A 309 24.52 6.08 -4.73
CA ASP A 309 25.84 6.67 -4.54
C ASP A 309 26.99 5.69 -4.82
N ALA A 310 26.67 4.44 -5.17
CA ALA A 310 27.68 3.45 -5.50
C ALA A 310 28.40 3.81 -6.81
N THR A 311 29.74 3.76 -6.78
CA THR A 311 30.60 4.10 -7.93
C THR A 311 30.44 3.16 -9.12
N TRP A 312 30.05 1.90 -8.87
CA TRP A 312 29.82 0.89 -9.89
C TRP A 312 28.45 1.00 -10.57
N PHE A 313 27.54 1.83 -10.05
CA PHE A 313 26.19 1.93 -10.58
C PHE A 313 26.17 2.77 -11.88
N PRO A 314 25.55 2.30 -12.98
CA PRO A 314 25.52 3.05 -14.23
C PRO A 314 24.83 4.42 -14.10
N LYS A 315 25.57 5.48 -14.41
CA LYS A 315 25.05 6.86 -14.45
C LYS A 315 24.56 7.17 -15.85
N LEU A 316 23.27 6.93 -16.08
CA LEU A 316 22.63 7.23 -17.37
C LEU A 316 22.44 8.74 -17.55
N PRO A 317 22.50 9.27 -18.79
CA PRO A 317 22.24 10.68 -19.04
C PRO A 317 20.80 11.03 -18.69
N VAL A 318 20.62 12.11 -17.93
CA VAL A 318 19.33 12.61 -17.48
C VAL A 318 18.92 13.80 -18.36
N PRO A 319 17.68 13.85 -18.88
CA PRO A 319 17.23 14.99 -19.67
C PRO A 319 17.24 16.30 -18.87
N ASN A 320 17.56 17.41 -19.55
CA ASN A 320 17.52 18.75 -18.94
C ASN A 320 16.10 19.34 -18.89
N PHE A 321 15.15 18.79 -19.64
CA PHE A 321 13.75 19.23 -19.62
C PHE A 321 12.98 18.50 -18.52
N CYS A 322 11.93 19.13 -18.01
CA CYS A 322 11.02 18.48 -17.07
C CYS A 322 9.74 18.03 -17.77
N PRO A 323 9.18 16.87 -17.39
CA PRO A 323 7.89 16.44 -17.92
C PRO A 323 6.82 17.47 -17.53
N LYS A 324 6.03 17.86 -18.52
CA LYS A 324 4.95 18.86 -18.41
C LYS A 324 3.57 18.23 -18.60
#